data_AF-A0A531JSD2-F1
#
_entry.id   AF-A0A531JSD2-F1
#
_cell.length_a   1.000
_cell.length_b   1.000
_cell.length_c   1.000
_cell.angle_alpha   90.00
_cell.angle_beta   90.00
_cell.angle_gamma   90.00
#
_symmetry.space_group_name_H-M   'P 1'
#
loop_
_entity.id
_entity.type
_entity.pdbx_description
1 polymer ?
#
loop_
_entity_poly.entity_id
_entity_poly.type
_entity_poly.pdbx_seq_one_letter_code
_entity_poly.pdbx_strand_id
1 'polypeptide(L)'
;MSKSERPNQLFRNLNAKVASIPMVLTALVIFVGGSAWTVLYSFTNSKLLPRLNFVGLDQYYRLWSTPRWLVSIENLLVYGVLSLVFSLVIGFI
;
A
#
# COMPACT_ATOMS: atom_id res chain seq x y z
N MET A 1 -39.25 5.60 -36.24
CA MET A 1 -37.96 6.16 -35.77
C MET A 1 -37.32 5.14 -34.84
N SER A 2 -36.45 4.27 -35.35
CA SER A 2 -35.79 3.22 -34.55
C SER A 2 -34.70 3.85 -33.68
N LYS A 3 -34.81 3.70 -32.36
CA LYS A 3 -33.88 4.25 -31.39
C LYS A 3 -32.66 3.33 -31.32
N SER A 4 -31.56 3.72 -31.96
CA SER A 4 -30.27 3.03 -31.86
C SER A 4 -29.72 3.24 -30.44
N GLU A 5 -30.07 2.35 -29.51
CA GLU A 5 -29.44 2.32 -28.19
C GLU A 5 -28.00 1.83 -28.35
N ARG A 6 -27.04 2.67 -27.93
CA ARG A 6 -25.61 2.32 -27.93
C ARG A 6 -25.43 1.06 -27.08
N PRO A 7 -24.74 0.01 -27.58
CA PRO A 7 -24.57 -1.23 -26.83
C PRO A 7 -23.88 -0.93 -25.49
N ASN A 8 -24.49 -1.37 -24.40
CA ASN A 8 -24.04 -1.07 -23.04
C ASN A 8 -22.70 -1.77 -22.75
N GLN A 9 -21.60 -1.04 -22.92
CA GLN A 9 -20.23 -1.57 -22.84
C GLN A 9 -19.88 -2.14 -21.46
N LEU A 10 -20.62 -1.76 -20.40
CA LEU A 10 -20.43 -2.25 -19.04
C LEU A 10 -20.72 -3.75 -18.89
N PHE A 11 -21.67 -4.29 -19.67
CA PHE A 11 -22.06 -5.70 -19.64
C PHE A 11 -21.30 -6.56 -20.67
N ARG A 12 -20.33 -5.98 -21.39
CA ARG A 12 -19.49 -6.75 -22.29
C ARG A 12 -18.53 -7.62 -21.48
N ASN A 13 -18.47 -8.92 -21.80
CA ASN A 13 -17.61 -9.93 -21.15
C ASN A 13 -17.95 -10.21 -19.66
N LEU A 14 -19.24 -10.35 -19.33
CA LEU A 14 -19.72 -10.77 -18.01
C LEU A 14 -19.03 -12.05 -17.50
N ASN A 15 -18.89 -13.07 -18.35
CA ASN A 15 -18.25 -14.34 -17.96
C ASN A 15 -16.78 -14.16 -17.55
N ALA A 16 -16.03 -13.31 -18.26
CA ALA A 16 -14.64 -13.02 -17.93
C ALA A 16 -14.52 -12.23 -16.61
N LYS A 17 -15.44 -11.28 -16.36
CA LYS A 17 -15.50 -10.55 -15.10
C LYS A 17 -15.78 -11.50 -13.93
N VAL A 18 -16.78 -12.37 -14.06
CA VAL A 18 -17.13 -13.36 -13.02
C VAL A 18 -15.97 -14.33 -12.77
N ALA A 19 -15.32 -14.84 -13.82
CA ALA A 19 -14.16 -15.72 -13.68
C ALA A 19 -12.95 -15.05 -12.99
N SER A 20 -12.82 -13.72 -13.10
CA SER A 20 -11.76 -12.97 -12.42
C SER A 20 -12.06 -12.60 -10.96
N ILE A 21 -13.31 -12.73 -10.50
CA ILE A 21 -13.71 -12.39 -9.13
C ILE A 21 -12.83 -13.07 -8.07
N PRO A 22 -12.54 -14.39 -8.15
CA PRO A 22 -11.72 -15.05 -7.15
C PRO A 22 -10.32 -14.46 -7.02
N MET A 23 -9.68 -14.11 -8.15
CA MET A 23 -8.36 -13.48 -8.17
C MET A 23 -8.39 -12.07 -7.58
N VAL A 24 -9.40 -11.27 -7.95
CA VAL A 24 -9.54 -9.91 -7.41
C VAL A 24 -9.82 -9.95 -5.91
N LEU A 25 -10.67 -10.88 -5.46
CA LEU A 25 -11.01 -11.03 -4.06
C LEU A 25 -9.80 -11.43 -3.23
N THR A 26 -9.01 -12.42 -3.67
CA THR A 26 -7.78 -12.81 -2.95
C THR A 26 -6.77 -11.68 -2.90
N ALA A 27 -6.57 -10.97 -4.01
CA ALA A 27 -5.69 -9.80 -4.03
C ALA A 27 -6.16 -8.73 -3.04
N LEU A 28 -7.45 -8.37 -3.04
CA LEU A 28 -7.98 -7.37 -2.13
C LEU A 28 -7.88 -7.80 -0.66
N VAL A 29 -8.24 -9.04 -0.33
CA VAL A 29 -8.19 -9.52 1.05
C VAL A 29 -6.75 -9.54 1.57
N ILE A 30 -5.80 -10.01 0.78
CA ILE A 30 -4.40 -10.12 1.23
C ILE A 30 -3.75 -8.74 1.30
N PHE A 31 -3.81 -7.95 0.22
CA PHE A 31 -3.15 -6.66 0.17
C PHE A 31 -3.84 -5.65 1.09
N VAL A 32 -5.15 -5.47 0.95
CA VAL A 32 -5.88 -4.46 1.74
C VAL A 32 -6.12 -4.96 3.16
N GLY A 33 -6.55 -6.21 3.35
CA GLY A 33 -6.81 -6.76 4.67
C GLY A 33 -5.53 -6.88 5.50
N GLY A 34 -4.43 -7.36 4.89
CA GLY A 34 -3.12 -7.40 5.54
C GLY A 34 -2.60 -6.01 5.92
N SER A 35 -2.66 -5.04 4.99
CA SER A 35 -2.27 -3.66 5.30
C SER A 35 -3.14 -3.03 6.38
N ALA A 36 -4.47 -3.20 6.31
CA ALA A 36 -5.39 -2.68 7.33
C ALA A 36 -5.09 -3.29 8.70
N TRP A 37 -4.84 -4.59 8.77
CA TRP A 37 -4.45 -5.26 10.01
C TRP A 37 -3.14 -4.68 10.58
N THR A 38 -2.09 -4.56 9.77
CA THR A 38 -0.82 -3.95 10.19
C THR A 38 -1.01 -2.52 10.68
N VAL A 39 -1.81 -1.72 9.98
CA VAL A 39 -2.12 -0.33 10.37
C VAL A 39 -2.84 -0.29 11.71
N LEU A 40 -3.90 -1.09 11.89
CA LEU A 40 -4.65 -1.15 13.15
C LEU A 40 -3.74 -1.55 14.33
N TYR A 41 -2.86 -2.53 14.12
CA TYR A 41 -1.90 -2.96 15.15
C TYR A 41 -0.81 -1.92 15.43
N SER A 42 -0.43 -1.09 14.45
CA SER A 42 0.55 -0.02 14.64
C SER A 42 0.11 1.04 15.66
N PHE A 43 -1.19 1.11 15.98
CA PHE A 43 -1.73 1.98 17.04
C PHE A 43 -1.81 1.29 18.43
N THR A 44 -1.40 0.03 18.54
CA THR A 44 -1.49 -0.80 19.76
C THR A 44 -0.11 -1.05 20.37
N ASN A 45 0.01 -1.08 21.71
CA ASN A 45 1.27 -1.21 22.46
C ASN A 45 1.81 -2.66 22.46
N SER A 46 2.33 -3.12 21.34
CA SER A 46 3.06 -4.39 21.28
C SER A 46 4.57 -4.16 21.35
N LYS A 47 5.16 -4.51 22.50
CA LYS A 47 6.62 -4.79 22.63
C LYS A 47 6.83 -6.31 22.47
N LEU A 48 7.89 -6.87 23.07
CA LEU A 48 8.24 -8.31 23.04
C LEU A 48 7.14 -9.28 23.51
N LEU A 49 6.11 -8.82 24.22
CA LEU A 49 4.93 -9.60 24.61
C LEU A 49 3.66 -8.84 24.18
N PRO A 50 2.70 -9.50 23.52
CA PRO A 50 1.49 -8.83 23.03
C PRO A 50 0.66 -8.34 24.21
N ARG A 51 0.46 -7.03 24.30
CA ARG A 51 -0.53 -6.41 25.18
C ARG A 51 -1.45 -5.56 24.33
N LEU A 52 -2.75 -5.84 24.37
CA LEU A 52 -3.79 -5.11 23.64
C LEU A 52 -4.12 -3.78 24.35
N ASN A 53 -3.11 -2.94 24.59
CA ASN A 53 -3.30 -1.59 25.12
C ASN A 53 -3.25 -0.61 23.95
N PHE A 54 -4.39 -0.02 23.58
CA PHE A 54 -4.44 1.02 22.56
C PHE A 54 -3.71 2.26 23.08
N VAL A 55 -2.61 2.65 22.41
CA VAL A 55 -1.75 3.79 22.80
C VAL A 55 -1.76 4.90 21.75
N GLY A 56 -2.50 4.74 20.66
CA GLY A 56 -2.61 5.76 19.62
C GLY A 56 -1.27 6.03 18.95
N LEU A 57 -0.84 7.30 18.94
CA LEU A 57 0.33 7.78 18.20
C LEU A 57 1.65 7.77 18.98
N ASP A 58 1.65 7.35 20.25
CA ASP A 58 2.84 7.39 21.13
C ASP A 58 4.06 6.67 20.52
N GLN A 59 3.82 5.56 19.82
CA GLN A 59 4.89 4.83 19.11
C GLN A 59 5.51 5.62 17.96
N TYR A 60 4.70 6.38 17.22
CA TYR A 60 5.19 7.23 16.15
C TYR A 60 6.04 8.37 16.72
N TYR A 61 5.59 9.04 17.79
CA TYR A 61 6.39 10.08 18.43
C TYR A 61 7.76 9.57 18.87
N ARG A 62 7.81 8.38 19.49
CA ARG A 62 9.06 7.75 19.92
C ARG A 62 9.98 7.36 18.75
N LEU A 63 9.41 6.90 17.63
CA LEU A 63 10.17 6.56 16.44
C LEU A 63 10.80 7.82 15.82
N TRP A 64 9.99 8.87 15.66
CA TRP A 64 10.43 10.14 15.09
C TRP A 64 11.40 10.91 15.99
N SER A 65 11.42 10.67 17.31
CA SER A 65 12.43 11.21 18.21
C SER A 65 13.72 10.39 18.28
N THR A 66 13.81 9.25 17.59
CA THR A 66 14.99 8.37 17.63
C THR A 66 16.04 8.84 16.60
N PRO A 67 17.25 9.26 17.01
CA PRO A 67 18.25 9.77 16.07
C PRO A 67 18.62 8.79 14.96
N ARG A 68 18.72 7.50 15.29
CA ARG A 68 19.00 6.44 14.32
C ARG A 68 17.93 6.33 13.24
N TRP A 69 16.66 6.48 13.61
CA TRP A 69 15.55 6.45 12.65
C TRP A 69 15.66 7.60 11.65
N LEU A 70 15.91 8.82 12.15
CA LEU A 70 16.04 10.01 11.31
C LEU A 70 17.20 9.87 10.31
N VAL A 71 18.38 9.44 10.79
CA VAL A 71 19.54 9.19 9.91
C VAL A 71 19.25 8.11 8.88
N SER A 72 18.54 7.03 9.24
CA SER A 72 18.14 6.00 8.27
C SER A 72 17.17 6.53 7.21
N ILE A 73 16.21 7.38 7.58
CA ILE A 73 15.29 8.01 6.61
C ILE A 73 16.04 8.95 5.66
N GLU A 74 16.96 9.76 6.17
CA GLU A 74 17.80 10.64 5.34
C GLU A 74 18.62 9.83 4.33
N ASN A 75 19.31 8.77 4.79
CA ASN A 75 20.06 7.89 3.90
C ASN A 75 19.16 7.24 2.84
N LEU A 76 17.98 6.74 3.24
CA LEU A 76 17.02 6.12 2.31
C LEU A 76 16.61 7.11 1.20
N LEU A 77 16.34 8.37 1.56
CA LEU A 77 16.00 9.41 0.59
C LEU A 77 17.18 9.71 -0.35
N VAL A 78 18.39 9.86 0.18
CA VAL A 78 19.59 10.11 -0.63
C VAL A 78 19.83 8.96 -1.62
N TYR A 79 19.77 7.71 -1.16
CA TYR A 79 19.89 6.54 -2.03
C TYR A 79 18.78 6.46 -3.08
N GLY A 80 17.52 6.74 -2.70
CA GLY A 80 16.38 6.73 -3.61
C GLY A 80 16.52 7.78 -4.73
N VAL A 81 16.90 9.00 -4.38
CA VAL A 81 17.07 10.09 -5.35
C VAL A 81 18.27 9.82 -6.27
N LEU A 82 19.43 9.45 -5.71
CA LEU A 82 20.62 9.18 -6.51
C LEU A 82 20.40 8.00 -7.47
N SER A 83 19.78 6.91 -6.99
CA SER A 83 19.49 5.75 -7.84
C SER A 83 18.50 6.08 -8.96
N LEU A 84 17.43 6.83 -8.66
CA LEU A 84 16.46 7.27 -9.66
C LEU A 84 17.11 8.14 -10.74
N VAL A 85 17.87 9.16 -10.35
CA VAL A 85 18.56 10.05 -11.31
C VAL A 85 19.55 9.26 -12.16
N PHE A 86 20.37 8.42 -11.53
CA PHE A 86 21.37 7.62 -12.23
C PHE A 86 20.74 6.64 -13.22
N SER A 87 19.69 5.91 -12.81
CA SER A 87 18.97 4.98 -13.68
C SER A 87 18.28 5.67 -14.85
N LEU A 88 17.74 6.88 -14.66
CA LEU A 88 17.17 7.66 -15.75
C LEU A 88 18.25 8.17 -16.71
N VAL A 89 19.34 8.74 -16.19
CA VAL A 89 20.44 9.28 -17.00
C VAL A 89 21.03 8.17 -17.87
N ILE A 90 21.36 7.00 -17.30
CA ILE A 90 21.91 5.87 -18.07
C ILE A 90 20.85 5.21 -18.96
N GLY A 91 19.60 5.17 -18.53
CA GLY A 91 18.53 4.51 -19.30
C GLY A 91 18.12 5.29 -20.54
N PHE A 92 18.30 6.62 -20.56
CA PHE A 92 17.81 7.49 -21.63
C PHE A 92 18.90 8.21 -22.44
N ILE A 93 20.14 8.30 -21.94
CA ILE A 93 21.31 8.81 -22.69
C ILE A 93 22.08 7.63 -23.26
#